data_AF-A0A4S5CRI5-F1
#
_entry.id   AF-A0A4S5CRI5-F1
#
_cell.length_a   1.000
_cell.length_b   1.000
_cell.length_c   1.000
_cell.angle_alpha   90.00
_cell.angle_beta   90.00
_cell.angle_gamma   90.00
#
_symmetry.space_group_name_H-M   'P 1'
#
loop_
_entity.id
_entity.type
_entity.pdbx_description
1 polymer ?
#
loop_
_entity_poly.entity_id
_entity_poly.type
_entity_poly.pdbx_seq_one_letter_code
_entity_poly.pdbx_strand_id
1 'polypeptide(L)'
;MSENVRIQGNVVKPHDTISKTLRLVFKLDERRYQALSWNVPGIFIEVESPLESGGINRQKRAIGSVESVSVMSGKQVLVSASEPGVLSVGDWALNVDFSKHPTKRLPASLLASRLTPQASTLMFTSGVTGLSHELLRLVRPHYAARMATKVVDGQFMVQFSTPDDVQGVLVRVSDVISGKDAEITLEANTGVWAGHRLGRSRMTCLPVRDGGYSVSLYFDLEGWPSGAWVFGFDACVGGIWGHLANQRQDALAAGFICDEEGRQVRSEALLECLSALSDKDSLTVLSRVQAVMSTCYMQESWESVQWIAGMWRALLARWNGRIHEAVTTLVDLACARAPEDASSSWLLQVTAGAVMPEIYTLPAVAYGKVNQSTHPVCQVLRAIADLKGQYPRVFPDLIHVAAASGFSNFTEVAAGGEPRGFRLDSYIEGLRQTEDRVGDSFKLADENFQPSNGDWLGPVHHRFATRSLELAYERSLAGNEIRRGQAMGLCRFLKQKFPSFPHDYHPRLAGHAPVVAPWATGGDENLPEELVQRRQNLDQITHLISLLAFHCRLGARNEMALRRFMDVLRSSNIPVDASLAYLLQVGGAAFAYYLLLWELVQKAESIR
;
A
#
# COMPACT_ATOMS: atom_id res chain seq x y z
N MET A 1 21.44 -6.78 -17.04
CA MET A 1 20.96 -5.56 -17.70
C MET A 1 19.89 -4.95 -16.82
N SER A 2 19.85 -3.63 -16.61
CA SER A 2 18.83 -3.00 -15.75
C SER A 2 17.47 -2.96 -16.47
N GLU A 3 16.40 -3.26 -15.72
CA GLU A 3 15.02 -3.35 -16.22
C GLU A 3 14.42 -2.02 -16.69
N ASN A 4 15.12 -0.92 -16.44
CA ASN A 4 14.66 0.41 -16.81
C ASN A 4 14.87 0.72 -18.30
N VAL A 5 15.21 -0.28 -19.13
CA VAL A 5 15.59 -0.08 -20.52
C VAL A 5 14.88 -1.05 -21.47
N ARG A 6 14.14 -0.53 -22.44
CA ARG A 6 13.68 -1.25 -23.63
C ARG A 6 14.64 -1.01 -24.79
N ILE A 7 15.15 -2.08 -25.40
CA ILE A 7 15.92 -2.00 -26.64
C ILE A 7 14.95 -2.10 -27.83
N GLN A 8 14.91 -1.07 -28.67
CA GLN A 8 14.20 -1.08 -29.96
C GLN A 8 15.24 -0.91 -31.07
N GLY A 9 15.62 -2.03 -31.70
CA GLY A 9 16.73 -2.05 -32.67
C GLY A 9 18.04 -1.66 -32.01
N ASN A 10 18.70 -0.61 -32.51
CA ASN A 10 19.96 -0.10 -31.97
C ASN A 10 19.76 1.03 -30.92
N VAL A 11 18.52 1.24 -30.45
CA VAL A 11 18.17 2.34 -29.54
C VAL A 11 17.76 1.79 -28.17
N VAL A 12 18.43 2.31 -27.13
CA VAL A 12 18.17 2.08 -25.70
C VAL A 12 17.15 3.13 -25.25
N LYS A 13 15.94 2.73 -24.89
CA LYS A 13 14.86 3.61 -24.40
C LYS A 13 14.52 3.31 -22.94
N PRO A 14 14.11 4.29 -22.12
CA PRO A 14 13.60 4.02 -20.77
C PRO A 14 12.34 3.12 -20.81
N HIS A 15 12.18 2.21 -19.85
CA HIS A 15 10.99 1.35 -19.71
C HIS A 15 9.83 2.07 -19.00
N ASP A 16 10.13 3.04 -18.14
CA ASP A 16 9.16 3.83 -17.39
C ASP A 16 9.40 5.33 -17.62
N THR A 17 8.33 6.09 -17.85
CA THR A 17 8.35 7.54 -18.04
C THR A 17 8.45 8.33 -16.73
N ILE A 18 8.40 7.66 -15.58
CA ILE A 18 8.43 8.29 -14.25
C ILE A 18 9.86 8.36 -13.68
N SER A 19 10.81 7.62 -14.26
CA SER A 19 12.19 7.55 -13.75
C SER A 19 13.08 8.64 -14.34
N LYS A 20 13.60 9.52 -13.46
CA LYS A 20 14.43 10.69 -13.82
C LYS A 20 15.81 10.34 -14.39
N THR A 21 16.34 9.16 -14.08
CA THR A 21 17.70 8.77 -14.44
C THR A 21 17.73 7.40 -15.12
N LEU A 22 18.46 7.34 -16.23
CA LEU A 22 18.85 6.12 -16.90
C LEU A 22 20.28 5.81 -16.46
N ARG A 23 20.51 4.65 -15.83
CA ARG A 23 21.86 4.22 -15.45
C ARG A 23 22.20 2.92 -16.16
N LEU A 24 23.26 2.95 -16.96
CA LEU A 24 23.89 1.75 -17.53
C LEU A 24 25.17 1.46 -16.75
N VAL A 25 25.30 0.21 -16.29
CA VAL A 25 26.46 -0.25 -15.54
C VAL A 25 27.21 -1.25 -16.40
N PHE A 26 28.45 -0.92 -16.74
CA PHE A 26 29.36 -1.76 -17.50
C PHE A 26 30.31 -2.45 -16.54
N LYS A 27 30.32 -3.78 -16.56
CA LYS A 27 31.34 -4.56 -15.86
C LYS A 27 32.57 -4.61 -16.76
N LEU A 28 33.65 -3.95 -16.35
CA LEU A 28 34.91 -3.89 -17.10
C LEU A 28 35.81 -5.09 -16.76
N ASP A 29 35.81 -5.52 -15.49
CA ASP A 29 36.38 -6.79 -15.02
C ASP A 29 35.70 -7.24 -13.71
N GLU A 30 36.25 -8.24 -13.01
CA GLU A 30 35.68 -8.78 -11.77
C GLU A 30 35.57 -7.76 -10.62
N ARG A 31 36.35 -6.68 -10.64
CA ARG A 31 36.39 -5.69 -9.55
C ARG A 31 36.06 -4.27 -10.01
N ARG A 32 36.09 -4.00 -11.31
CA ARG A 32 35.88 -2.68 -11.89
C ARG A 32 34.57 -2.62 -12.65
N TYR A 33 33.73 -1.71 -12.20
CA TYR A 33 32.48 -1.34 -12.85
C TYR A 33 32.56 0.13 -13.25
N GLN A 34 32.04 0.45 -14.42
CA GLN A 34 31.83 1.82 -14.85
C GLN A 34 30.35 2.05 -15.02
N ALA A 35 29.79 2.92 -14.18
CA ALA A 35 28.41 3.36 -14.31
C ALA A 35 28.36 4.65 -15.12
N LEU A 36 27.63 4.62 -16.22
CA LEU A 36 27.23 5.82 -16.95
C LEU A 36 25.78 6.11 -16.57
N SER A 37 25.54 7.31 -16.06
CA SER A 37 24.20 7.78 -15.68
C SER A 37 23.84 8.97 -16.54
N TRP A 38 22.68 8.90 -17.18
CA TRP A 38 22.10 9.99 -17.95
C TRP A 38 20.79 10.41 -17.28
N ASN A 39 20.49 11.70 -17.31
CA ASN A 39 19.15 12.17 -16.97
C ASN A 39 18.24 11.85 -18.17
N VAL A 40 17.09 11.26 -17.90
CA VAL A 40 16.07 11.04 -18.93
C VAL A 40 15.48 12.40 -19.29
N PRO A 41 15.41 12.79 -20.57
CA PRO A 41 14.73 14.01 -20.98
C PRO A 41 13.25 13.96 -20.58
N GLY A 42 12.73 15.03 -19.99
CA GLY A 42 11.35 15.07 -19.50
C GLY A 42 11.18 15.93 -18.25
N ILE A 43 9.98 15.89 -17.68
CA ILE A 43 9.60 16.56 -16.44
C ILE A 43 9.19 15.51 -15.42
N PHE A 44 9.72 15.61 -14.20
CA PHE A 44 9.51 14.66 -13.12
C PHE A 44 9.13 15.38 -11.84
N ILE A 45 8.22 14.78 -11.07
CA ILE A 45 7.65 15.36 -9.87
C ILE A 45 7.80 14.38 -8.71
N GLU A 46 8.34 14.86 -7.60
CA GLU A 46 8.46 14.13 -6.35
C GLU A 46 7.94 14.98 -5.19
N VAL A 47 7.38 14.37 -4.15
CA VAL A 47 6.94 15.01 -2.92
C VAL A 47 7.75 14.44 -1.77
N GLU A 48 8.48 15.32 -1.09
CA GLU A 48 9.16 15.02 0.16
C GLU A 48 8.28 15.42 1.34
N SER A 49 8.01 14.47 2.24
CA SER A 49 7.31 14.69 3.49
C SER A 49 8.24 14.38 4.67
N PRO A 50 8.43 15.30 5.63
CA PRO A 50 9.17 14.98 6.84
C PRO A 50 8.40 13.91 7.64
N LEU A 51 9.12 12.92 8.16
CA LEU A 51 8.61 11.91 9.08
C LEU A 51 8.82 12.41 10.52
N GLU A 52 7.91 12.08 11.43
CA GLU A 52 8.03 12.42 12.86
C GLU A 52 9.30 11.83 13.51
N SER A 53 9.83 10.73 12.93
CA SER A 53 11.10 10.11 13.31
C SER A 53 12.34 10.92 12.90
N GLY A 54 12.18 12.09 12.27
CA GLY A 54 13.28 12.91 11.75
C GLY A 54 13.78 12.52 10.36
N GLY A 55 13.20 11.48 9.74
CA GLY A 55 13.49 11.06 8.37
C GLY A 55 12.73 11.87 7.30
N ILE A 56 13.00 11.61 6.03
CA ILE A 56 12.26 12.18 4.89
C ILE A 56 11.67 11.03 4.08
N ASN A 57 10.36 11.08 3.84
CA ASN A 57 9.70 10.21 2.89
C ASN A 57 9.58 10.91 1.55
N ARG A 58 10.11 10.31 0.48
CA ARG A 58 10.00 10.83 -0.88
C ARG A 58 9.08 9.93 -1.70
N GLN A 59 8.14 10.54 -2.43
CA GLN A 59 7.20 9.83 -3.29
C GLN A 59 7.13 10.50 -4.66
N LYS A 60 7.19 9.72 -5.74
CA LYS A 60 6.99 10.23 -7.09
C LYS A 60 5.51 10.53 -7.34
N ARG A 61 5.23 11.51 -8.20
CA ARG A 61 3.88 11.88 -8.62
C ARG A 61 3.76 11.88 -10.14
N ALA A 62 2.61 11.43 -10.64
CA ALA A 62 2.28 11.53 -12.05
C ALA A 62 2.01 13.00 -12.42
N ILE A 63 2.36 13.39 -13.64
CA ILE A 63 2.01 14.70 -14.18
C ILE A 63 0.48 14.84 -14.21
N GLY A 64 -0.04 15.95 -13.70
CA GLY A 64 -1.46 16.24 -13.57
C GLY A 64 -2.13 15.63 -12.34
N SER A 65 -1.41 14.91 -11.47
CA SER A 65 -2.00 14.35 -10.25
C SER A 65 -2.40 15.44 -9.26
N VAL A 66 -3.33 15.12 -8.38
CA VAL A 66 -3.74 16.01 -7.28
C VAL A 66 -2.75 15.87 -6.12
N GLU A 67 -2.31 16.97 -5.52
CA GLU A 67 -1.48 16.97 -4.31
C GLU A 67 -2.00 17.99 -3.29
N SER A 68 -2.09 17.56 -2.03
CA SER A 68 -2.54 18.41 -0.92
C SER A 68 -1.38 19.21 -0.33
N VAL A 69 -1.48 20.55 -0.39
CA VAL A 69 -0.51 21.50 0.15
C VAL A 69 -1.13 22.34 1.26
N SER A 70 -0.40 22.50 2.37
CA SER A 70 -0.84 23.32 3.51
C SER A 70 0.27 24.30 3.93
N VAL A 71 -0.13 25.48 4.40
CA VAL A 71 0.78 26.52 4.92
C VAL A 71 1.55 26.00 6.16
N MET A 72 0.96 25.06 6.90
CA MET A 72 1.56 24.43 8.07
C MET A 72 2.37 23.18 7.73
N SER A 73 2.36 22.74 6.46
CA SER A 73 3.03 21.51 6.05
C SER A 73 4.53 21.72 5.84
N GLY A 74 5.34 20.84 6.42
CA GLY A 74 6.77 20.74 6.11
C GLY A 74 7.08 20.05 4.77
N LYS A 75 6.05 19.67 3.99
CA LYS A 75 6.20 19.02 2.69
C LYS A 75 6.96 19.90 1.69
N GLN A 76 7.69 19.28 0.78
CA GLN A 76 8.35 19.93 -0.36
C GLN A 76 7.97 19.23 -1.66
N VAL A 77 7.63 20.00 -2.68
CA VAL A 77 7.43 19.52 -4.05
C VAL A 77 8.73 19.73 -4.82
N LEU A 78 9.27 18.66 -5.37
CA LEU A 78 10.49 18.64 -6.16
C LEU A 78 10.11 18.52 -7.63
N VAL A 79 10.44 19.54 -8.41
CA VAL A 79 10.29 19.50 -9.86
C VAL A 79 11.66 19.35 -10.49
N SER A 80 11.80 18.39 -11.41
CA SER A 80 13.00 18.21 -12.22
C SER A 80 12.61 18.28 -13.69
N ALA A 81 13.37 19.01 -14.50
CA ALA A 81 13.13 19.11 -15.95
C ALA A 81 14.44 19.03 -16.71
N SER A 82 14.39 18.67 -18.00
CA SER A 82 15.55 18.67 -18.89
C SER A 82 15.83 20.00 -19.58
N GLU A 83 14.90 20.96 -19.50
CA GLU A 83 14.98 22.25 -20.18
C GLU A 83 14.74 23.39 -19.18
N PRO A 84 15.33 24.58 -19.40
CA PRO A 84 14.98 25.77 -18.62
C PRO A 84 13.53 26.15 -18.89
N GLY A 85 12.88 26.74 -17.88
CA GLY A 85 11.49 27.17 -18.02
C GLY A 85 10.97 27.91 -16.80
N VAL A 86 9.67 28.19 -16.83
CA VAL A 86 8.98 28.96 -15.79
C VAL A 86 8.05 28.02 -15.03
N LEU A 87 8.22 27.95 -13.71
CA LEU A 87 7.26 27.33 -12.82
C LEU A 87 6.27 28.39 -12.35
N SER A 88 4.97 28.12 -12.43
CA SER A 88 3.96 29.11 -12.03
C SER A 88 2.75 28.51 -11.34
N VAL A 89 2.16 29.30 -10.44
CA VAL A 89 0.88 29.06 -9.76
C VAL A 89 0.19 30.41 -9.66
N GLY A 90 -0.84 30.63 -10.47
CA GLY A 90 -1.52 31.92 -10.56
C GLY A 90 -0.55 33.02 -10.96
N ASP A 91 -0.53 34.12 -10.21
CA ASP A 91 0.35 35.26 -10.47
C ASP A 91 1.81 35.02 -10.06
N TRP A 92 2.07 33.93 -9.31
CA TRP A 92 3.44 33.57 -8.95
C TRP A 92 4.11 32.84 -10.11
N ALA A 93 5.28 33.33 -10.52
CA ALA A 93 6.12 32.72 -11.52
C ALA A 93 7.58 32.70 -11.06
N LEU A 94 8.29 31.62 -11.39
CA LEU A 94 9.70 31.42 -11.07
C LEU A 94 10.43 30.85 -12.28
N ASN A 95 11.34 31.62 -12.84
CA ASN A 95 12.26 31.15 -13.85
C ASN A 95 13.29 30.22 -13.21
N VAL A 96 13.41 29.01 -13.74
CA VAL A 96 14.38 28.02 -13.29
C VAL A 96 15.19 27.52 -14.49
N ASP A 97 16.50 27.68 -14.38
CA ASP A 97 17.44 27.09 -15.30
C ASP A 97 17.79 25.66 -14.84
N PHE A 98 16.99 24.69 -15.30
CA PHE A 98 17.18 23.28 -14.94
C PHE A 98 18.46 22.66 -15.50
N SER A 99 19.12 23.32 -16.47
CA SER A 99 20.43 22.89 -16.95
C SER A 99 21.53 23.07 -15.88
N LYS A 100 21.38 24.06 -15.00
CA LYS A 100 22.30 24.33 -13.87
C LYS A 100 21.82 23.69 -12.58
N HIS A 101 20.51 23.67 -12.36
CA HIS A 101 19.88 23.11 -11.17
C HIS A 101 18.85 22.04 -11.57
N PRO A 102 19.26 20.76 -11.67
CA PRO A 102 18.42 19.70 -12.25
C PRO A 102 17.16 19.41 -11.44
N THR A 103 17.04 19.96 -10.24
CA THR A 103 15.84 19.90 -9.41
C THR A 103 15.62 21.19 -8.68
N LYS A 104 14.37 21.65 -8.67
CA LYS A 104 13.90 22.75 -7.84
C LYS A 104 13.00 22.22 -6.73
N ARG A 105 13.32 22.59 -5.49
CA ARG A 105 12.47 22.36 -4.31
C ARG A 105 11.54 23.55 -4.11
N LEU A 106 10.25 23.26 -3.99
CA LEU A 106 9.17 24.21 -3.73
C LEU A 106 8.51 23.83 -2.39
N PRO A 107 8.59 24.68 -1.35
CA PRO A 107 7.89 24.41 -0.10
C PRO A 107 6.38 24.32 -0.34
N ALA A 108 5.71 23.30 0.21
CA ALA A 108 4.26 23.16 0.13
C ALA A 108 3.56 24.38 0.77
N SER A 109 4.15 24.98 1.80
CA SER A 109 3.64 26.22 2.41
C SER A 109 3.65 27.41 1.45
N LEU A 110 4.70 27.54 0.64
CA LEU A 110 4.78 28.56 -0.42
C LEU A 110 3.69 28.31 -1.45
N LEU A 111 3.60 27.09 -1.98
CA LEU A 111 2.60 26.74 -2.98
C LEU A 111 1.18 26.96 -2.45
N ALA A 112 0.92 26.51 -1.23
CA ALA A 112 -0.34 26.73 -0.53
C ALA A 112 -0.67 28.21 -0.50
N SER A 113 0.24 29.09 -0.05
CA SER A 113 0.01 30.55 0.03
C SER A 113 -0.32 31.23 -1.30
N ARG A 114 -0.01 30.61 -2.44
CA ARG A 114 -0.29 31.15 -3.79
C ARG A 114 -1.56 30.62 -4.43
N LEU A 115 -2.23 29.66 -3.80
CA LEU A 115 -3.49 29.15 -4.31
C LEU A 115 -4.58 30.22 -4.24
N THR A 116 -5.26 30.39 -5.36
CA THR A 116 -6.47 31.19 -5.48
C THR A 116 -7.58 30.34 -6.12
N PRO A 117 -8.85 30.77 -6.07
CA PRO A 117 -9.94 30.05 -6.72
C PRO A 117 -9.70 29.81 -8.22
N GLN A 118 -9.03 30.74 -8.89
CA GLN A 118 -8.72 30.70 -10.32
C GLN A 118 -7.37 30.05 -10.63
N ALA A 119 -6.53 29.81 -9.62
CA ALA A 119 -5.19 29.27 -9.79
C ALA A 119 -4.90 28.17 -8.75
N SER A 120 -5.17 26.94 -9.16
CA SER A 120 -4.91 25.73 -8.37
C SER A 120 -3.92 24.77 -9.03
N THR A 121 -3.37 25.10 -10.19
CA THR A 121 -2.46 24.20 -10.91
C THR A 121 -1.04 24.74 -10.89
N LEU A 122 -0.08 23.88 -10.51
CA LEU A 122 1.34 24.12 -10.72
C LEU A 122 1.67 23.83 -12.18
N MET A 123 2.08 24.86 -12.91
CA MET A 123 2.43 24.78 -14.32
C MET A 123 3.94 24.83 -14.50
N PHE A 124 4.44 24.16 -15.54
CA PHE A 124 5.76 24.39 -16.10
C PHE A 124 5.63 24.85 -17.54
N THR A 125 6.20 26.00 -17.89
CA THR A 125 6.26 26.48 -19.27
C THR A 125 7.71 26.39 -19.76
N SER A 126 7.96 25.59 -20.80
CA SER A 126 9.31 25.44 -21.36
C SER A 126 9.77 26.77 -21.96
N GLY A 127 10.97 27.21 -21.58
CA GLY A 127 11.60 28.38 -22.18
C GLY A 127 12.11 28.15 -23.61
N VAL A 128 12.17 26.88 -24.05
CA VAL A 128 12.64 26.51 -25.39
C VAL A 128 11.47 26.39 -26.36
N THR A 129 10.41 25.68 -25.97
CA THR A 129 9.26 25.40 -26.85
C THR A 129 8.08 26.33 -26.63
N GLY A 130 8.03 27.02 -25.48
CA GLY A 130 6.87 27.82 -25.06
C GLY A 130 5.66 26.99 -24.63
N LEU A 131 5.76 25.65 -24.62
CA LEU A 131 4.66 24.77 -24.23
C LEU A 131 4.50 24.74 -22.71
N SER A 132 3.25 24.83 -22.25
CA SER A 132 2.87 24.72 -20.84
C SER A 132 2.38 23.31 -20.51
N HIS A 133 2.87 22.77 -19.40
CA HIS A 133 2.52 21.46 -18.86
C HIS A 133 1.93 21.62 -17.47
N GLU A 134 0.78 20.99 -17.24
CA GLU A 134 0.16 20.88 -15.91
C GLU A 134 0.93 19.86 -15.08
N LEU A 135 1.64 20.30 -14.05
CA LEU A 135 2.45 19.41 -13.22
C LEU A 135 1.63 18.76 -12.11
N LEU A 136 1.00 19.57 -11.25
CA LEU A 136 0.18 19.11 -10.14
C LEU A 136 -1.05 19.99 -10.03
N ARG A 137 -2.19 19.38 -9.73
CA ARG A 137 -3.37 20.10 -9.24
C ARG A 137 -3.29 20.19 -7.72
N LEU A 138 -3.08 21.38 -7.21
CA LEU A 138 -2.84 21.66 -5.81
C LEU A 138 -4.16 21.95 -5.09
N VAL A 139 -4.41 21.24 -4.00
CA VAL A 139 -5.57 21.46 -3.12
C VAL A 139 -5.10 21.80 -1.71
N ARG A 140 -5.89 22.56 -0.94
CA ARG A 140 -5.64 22.76 0.49
C ARG A 140 -6.53 21.80 1.29
N PRO A 141 -6.04 21.11 2.32
CA PRO A 141 -6.94 20.45 3.25
C PRO A 141 -7.67 21.52 4.06
N HIS A 142 -8.99 21.39 4.18
CA HIS A 142 -9.81 22.26 5.02
C HIS A 142 -10.10 21.55 6.34
N TYR A 143 -9.73 22.18 7.44
CA TYR A 143 -9.84 21.55 8.75
C TYR A 143 -11.29 21.47 9.20
N ALA A 144 -11.74 20.26 9.50
CA ALA A 144 -13.00 20.01 10.16
C ALA A 144 -12.80 19.23 11.46
N ALA A 145 -13.71 19.44 12.41
CA ALA A 145 -13.73 18.78 13.70
C ALA A 145 -15.18 18.57 14.18
N ARG A 146 -15.38 17.71 15.19
CA ARG A 146 -16.68 17.52 15.86
C ARG A 146 -17.79 17.14 14.88
N MET A 147 -17.50 16.16 14.03
CA MET A 147 -18.48 15.66 13.07
C MET A 147 -19.55 14.83 13.79
N ALA A 148 -20.81 15.00 13.38
CA ALA A 148 -21.95 14.25 13.89
C ALA A 148 -22.96 14.00 12.77
N THR A 149 -23.62 12.85 12.81
CA THR A 149 -24.69 12.47 11.88
C THR A 149 -25.96 12.14 12.64
N LYS A 150 -27.12 12.54 12.12
CA LYS A 150 -28.42 12.14 12.67
C LYS A 150 -29.49 12.09 11.59
N VAL A 151 -30.50 11.26 11.80
CA VAL A 151 -31.72 11.29 10.99
C VAL A 151 -32.82 11.97 11.82
N VAL A 152 -33.39 13.05 11.29
CA VAL A 152 -34.46 13.82 11.94
C VAL A 152 -35.46 14.26 10.88
N ASP A 153 -36.75 14.04 11.14
CA ASP A 153 -37.87 14.48 10.28
C ASP A 153 -37.71 14.10 8.80
N GLY A 154 -37.30 12.86 8.52
CA GLY A 154 -37.11 12.37 7.14
C GLY A 154 -35.88 12.96 6.44
N GLN A 155 -34.95 13.58 7.18
CA GLN A 155 -33.72 14.13 6.65
C GLN A 155 -32.51 13.46 7.29
N PHE A 156 -31.51 13.13 6.48
CA PHE A 156 -30.18 12.81 6.98
C PHE A 156 -29.39 14.11 7.13
N MET A 157 -28.95 14.40 8.36
CA MET A 157 -28.20 15.60 8.69
C MET A 157 -26.75 15.22 9.03
N VAL A 158 -25.81 15.90 8.38
CA VAL A 158 -24.38 15.84 8.70
C VAL A 158 -23.95 17.21 9.20
N GLN A 159 -23.39 17.28 10.41
CA GLN A 159 -22.92 18.52 11.01
C GLN A 159 -21.45 18.39 11.39
N PHE A 160 -20.68 19.46 11.18
CA PHE A 160 -19.28 19.55 11.59
C PHE A 160 -18.90 21.01 11.86
N SER A 161 -17.75 21.21 12.48
CA SER A 161 -17.21 22.54 12.80
C SER A 161 -15.97 22.83 11.96
N THR A 162 -15.84 24.06 11.48
CA THR A 162 -14.66 24.56 10.74
C THR A 162 -14.14 25.85 11.39
N PRO A 163 -12.84 26.15 11.30
CA PRO A 163 -12.31 27.44 11.76
C PRO A 163 -12.75 28.60 10.86
N ASP A 164 -12.91 28.33 9.57
CA ASP A 164 -13.20 29.32 8.53
C ASP A 164 -14.61 29.16 7.97
N ASP A 165 -15.12 30.24 7.37
CA ASP A 165 -16.42 30.26 6.71
C ASP A 165 -16.41 29.41 5.44
N VAL A 166 -17.34 28.46 5.34
CA VAL A 166 -17.48 27.56 4.20
C VAL A 166 -18.53 28.11 3.25
N GLN A 167 -18.12 28.52 2.05
CA GLN A 167 -19.04 29.06 1.03
C GLN A 167 -19.84 27.96 0.34
N GLY A 168 -19.30 26.75 0.27
CA GLY A 168 -19.99 25.60 -0.29
C GLY A 168 -19.30 24.28 -0.02
N VAL A 169 -20.03 23.18 -0.22
CA VAL A 169 -19.55 21.82 -0.03
C VAL A 169 -19.87 20.98 -1.26
N LEU A 170 -18.89 20.26 -1.76
CA LEU A 170 -19.03 19.23 -2.76
C LEU A 170 -19.14 17.90 -2.05
N VAL A 171 -20.30 17.26 -2.20
CA VAL A 171 -20.61 15.97 -1.61
C VAL A 171 -20.47 14.92 -2.70
N ARG A 172 -19.56 13.98 -2.50
CA ARG A 172 -19.46 12.75 -3.31
C ARG A 172 -20.11 11.63 -2.54
N VAL A 173 -21.24 11.15 -3.03
CA VAL A 173 -22.00 10.07 -2.39
C VAL A 173 -21.95 8.82 -3.26
N SER A 174 -21.74 7.66 -2.65
CA SER A 174 -21.64 6.38 -3.36
C SER A 174 -22.34 5.26 -2.60
N ASP A 175 -23.13 4.46 -3.30
CA ASP A 175 -23.73 3.24 -2.78
C ASP A 175 -22.78 2.06 -2.98
N VAL A 176 -22.29 1.50 -1.87
CA VAL A 176 -21.34 0.39 -1.91
C VAL A 176 -21.97 -0.92 -2.39
N ILE A 177 -23.31 -1.03 -2.44
CA ILE A 177 -24.01 -2.22 -2.97
C ILE A 177 -24.25 -2.10 -4.47
N SER A 178 -24.97 -1.08 -4.96
CA SER A 178 -25.30 -0.97 -6.38
C SER A 178 -24.20 -0.32 -7.23
N GLY A 179 -23.36 0.52 -6.61
CA GLY A 179 -22.26 1.21 -7.29
C GLY A 179 -22.71 2.52 -7.92
N LYS A 180 -23.97 2.89 -7.71
CA LYS A 180 -24.47 4.22 -8.03
C LYS A 180 -23.72 5.25 -7.21
N ASP A 181 -23.30 6.31 -7.85
CA ASP A 181 -22.71 7.48 -7.21
C ASP A 181 -23.60 8.71 -7.41
N ALA A 182 -23.24 9.85 -6.83
CA ALA A 182 -23.66 11.19 -7.21
C ALA A 182 -22.65 12.21 -6.70
N GLU A 183 -22.53 13.31 -7.43
CA GLU A 183 -21.79 14.48 -6.99
C GLU A 183 -22.79 15.63 -6.84
N ILE A 184 -22.78 16.28 -5.68
CA ILE A 184 -23.75 17.30 -5.30
C ILE A 184 -22.98 18.52 -4.79
N THR A 185 -23.14 19.66 -5.43
CA THR A 185 -22.57 20.93 -4.95
C THR A 185 -23.63 21.70 -4.19
N LEU A 186 -23.32 22.02 -2.93
CA LEU A 186 -24.20 22.76 -2.03
C LEU A 186 -23.58 24.11 -1.73
N GLU A 187 -24.35 25.17 -1.95
CA GLU A 187 -23.97 26.52 -1.54
C GLU A 187 -24.50 26.83 -0.14
N ALA A 188 -23.69 27.48 0.67
CA ALA A 188 -24.06 27.81 2.04
C ALA A 188 -25.13 28.91 2.08
N ASN A 189 -26.10 28.75 2.99
CA ASN A 189 -27.02 29.82 3.39
C ASN A 189 -27.90 30.40 2.26
N THR A 190 -28.10 29.68 1.16
CA THR A 190 -29.02 30.09 0.09
C THR A 190 -30.48 30.07 0.54
N GLY A 191 -30.80 29.31 1.59
CA GLY A 191 -32.17 29.09 2.06
C GLY A 191 -33.01 28.19 1.15
N VAL A 192 -32.44 27.70 0.04
CA VAL A 192 -33.12 26.91 -0.99
C VAL A 192 -32.60 25.49 -1.00
N TRP A 193 -33.48 24.54 -1.27
CA TRP A 193 -33.12 23.14 -1.53
C TRP A 193 -32.58 22.99 -2.95
N ALA A 194 -31.34 22.50 -3.08
CA ALA A 194 -30.73 22.12 -4.34
C ALA A 194 -31.23 20.74 -4.77
N GLY A 195 -31.85 20.64 -5.94
CA GLY A 195 -32.30 19.37 -6.51
C GLY A 195 -31.17 18.63 -7.24
N HIS A 196 -31.15 17.31 -7.09
CA HIS A 196 -30.20 16.41 -7.77
C HIS A 196 -30.85 15.04 -8.02
N ARG A 197 -30.15 14.14 -8.71
CA ARG A 197 -30.69 12.83 -9.13
C ARG A 197 -31.12 11.88 -8.01
N LEU A 198 -30.71 12.16 -6.77
CA LEU A 198 -31.03 11.34 -5.59
C LEU A 198 -32.10 11.99 -4.70
N GLY A 199 -32.52 13.22 -4.99
CA GLY A 199 -33.44 13.97 -4.13
C GLY A 199 -33.08 15.45 -4.05
N ARG A 200 -33.19 16.01 -2.85
CA ARG A 200 -32.88 17.41 -2.57
C ARG A 200 -31.95 17.53 -1.38
N SER A 201 -31.09 18.52 -1.40
CA SER A 201 -30.20 18.81 -0.27
C SER A 201 -29.97 20.31 -0.07
N ARG A 202 -29.57 20.69 1.14
CA ARG A 202 -29.26 22.09 1.48
C ARG A 202 -28.12 22.17 2.48
N MET A 203 -27.48 23.32 2.56
CA MET A 203 -26.38 23.59 3.47
C MET A 203 -26.59 24.90 4.22
N THR A 204 -26.24 24.91 5.50
CA THR A 204 -26.10 26.13 6.31
C THR A 204 -24.71 26.19 6.92
N CYS A 205 -24.10 27.37 6.93
CA CYS A 205 -22.84 27.66 7.60
C CYS A 205 -23.08 28.85 8.53
N LEU A 206 -23.06 28.62 9.86
CA LEU A 206 -23.40 29.64 10.84
C LEU A 206 -22.24 29.87 11.82
N PRO A 207 -21.95 31.12 12.21
CA PRO A 207 -20.91 31.41 13.19
C PRO A 207 -21.29 30.86 14.57
N VAL A 208 -20.31 30.33 15.30
CA VAL A 208 -20.48 29.81 16.67
C VAL A 208 -19.97 30.83 17.69
N ARG A 209 -20.59 30.90 18.87
CA ARG A 209 -20.27 31.89 19.92
C ARG A 209 -18.80 31.89 20.36
N ASP A 210 -18.15 30.73 20.35
CA ASP A 210 -16.76 30.55 20.79
C ASP A 210 -15.73 30.70 19.64
N GLY A 211 -16.15 31.22 18.50
CA GLY A 211 -15.35 31.33 17.28
C GLY A 211 -15.53 30.13 16.34
N GLY A 212 -15.18 30.36 15.07
CA GLY A 212 -15.38 29.39 13.98
C GLY A 212 -16.84 29.30 13.51
N TYR A 213 -17.10 28.27 12.72
CA TYR A 213 -18.35 28.06 12.01
C TYR A 213 -18.87 26.64 12.20
N SER A 214 -20.20 26.50 12.31
CA SER A 214 -20.88 25.22 12.27
C SER A 214 -21.53 25.05 10.90
N VAL A 215 -21.11 24.00 10.20
CA VAL A 215 -21.67 23.60 8.92
C VAL A 215 -22.67 22.48 9.15
N SER A 216 -23.88 22.62 8.62
CA SER A 216 -24.91 21.59 8.63
C SER A 216 -25.39 21.33 7.21
N LEU A 217 -25.29 20.07 6.79
CA LEU A 217 -25.77 19.55 5.52
C LEU A 217 -27.03 18.75 5.79
N TYR A 218 -28.06 18.96 4.98
CA TYR A 218 -29.34 18.27 5.08
C TYR A 218 -29.61 17.58 3.75
N PHE A 219 -29.91 16.29 3.81
CA PHE A 219 -30.32 15.48 2.67
C PHE A 219 -31.75 15.01 2.90
N ASP A 220 -32.65 15.39 2.00
CA ASP A 220 -34.04 14.94 2.00
C ASP A 220 -34.09 13.46 1.60
N LEU A 221 -34.67 12.62 2.45
CA LEU A 221 -34.75 11.18 2.23
C LEU A 221 -35.99 10.78 1.41
N GLU A 222 -36.89 11.72 1.14
CA GLU A 222 -38.05 11.49 0.27
C GLU A 222 -37.59 11.10 -1.15
N GLY A 223 -37.82 9.84 -1.52
CA GLY A 223 -37.40 9.28 -2.80
C GLY A 223 -35.91 8.92 -2.89
N TRP A 224 -35.18 8.95 -1.77
CA TRP A 224 -33.78 8.50 -1.74
C TRP A 224 -33.71 6.98 -1.96
N PRO A 225 -32.89 6.48 -2.89
CA PRO A 225 -32.88 5.05 -3.18
C PRO A 225 -32.33 4.23 -2.00
N SER A 226 -32.91 3.05 -1.77
CA SER A 226 -32.37 2.08 -0.82
C SER A 226 -30.92 1.73 -1.14
N GLY A 227 -30.11 1.54 -0.09
CA GLY A 227 -28.70 1.26 -0.26
C GLY A 227 -27.85 1.54 0.96
N ALA A 228 -26.55 1.32 0.79
CA ALA A 228 -25.53 1.56 1.80
C ALA A 228 -24.61 2.67 1.30
N TRP A 229 -24.92 3.89 1.71
CA TRP A 229 -24.36 5.12 1.18
C TRP A 229 -23.18 5.62 2.01
N VAL A 230 -22.12 6.02 1.32
CA VAL A 230 -20.94 6.66 1.90
C VAL A 230 -20.78 8.03 1.26
N PHE A 231 -20.68 9.06 2.11
CA PHE A 231 -20.55 10.46 1.73
C PHE A 231 -19.14 10.93 2.04
N GLY A 232 -18.43 11.42 1.02
CA GLY A 232 -17.18 12.16 1.14
C GLY A 232 -17.41 13.64 0.86
N PHE A 233 -16.61 14.51 1.47
CA PHE A 233 -16.86 15.94 1.45
C PHE A 233 -15.60 16.75 1.11
N ASP A 234 -15.74 17.64 0.12
CA ASP A 234 -14.80 18.74 -0.12
C ASP A 234 -15.50 20.06 0.21
N ALA A 235 -14.76 21.03 0.72
CA ALA A 235 -15.28 22.35 1.05
C ALA A 235 -14.64 23.44 0.18
N CYS A 236 -15.40 24.50 -0.04
CA CYS A 236 -14.93 25.76 -0.60
C CYS A 236 -14.77 26.76 0.55
N VAL A 237 -13.53 27.16 0.82
CA VAL A 237 -13.17 28.13 1.86
C VAL A 237 -12.32 29.22 1.23
N GLY A 238 -12.74 30.48 1.36
CA GLY A 238 -12.11 31.60 0.66
C GLY A 238 -12.12 31.41 -0.87
N GLY A 239 -13.11 30.70 -1.41
CA GLY A 239 -13.21 30.35 -2.83
C GLY A 239 -12.31 29.18 -3.28
N ILE A 240 -11.55 28.55 -2.39
CA ILE A 240 -10.62 27.46 -2.72
C ILE A 240 -11.24 26.12 -2.34
N TRP A 241 -11.33 25.20 -3.29
CA TRP A 241 -11.80 23.83 -3.04
C TRP A 241 -10.72 22.95 -2.42
N GLY A 242 -11.14 22.09 -1.50
CA GLY A 242 -10.24 21.22 -0.75
C GLY A 242 -10.94 20.13 0.05
N HIS A 243 -10.27 19.01 0.27
CA HIS A 243 -10.81 17.90 1.07
C HIS A 243 -11.04 18.34 2.52
N LEU A 244 -12.18 17.96 3.10
CA LEU A 244 -12.41 18.12 4.54
C LEU A 244 -11.68 17.03 5.31
N ALA A 245 -10.72 17.43 6.13
CA ALA A 245 -9.85 16.53 6.87
C ALA A 245 -9.53 17.08 8.26
N ASN A 246 -9.05 16.24 9.18
CA ASN A 246 -8.65 16.70 10.52
C ASN A 246 -7.19 17.19 10.47
N GLN A 247 -6.63 17.56 11.62
CA GLN A 247 -5.24 18.01 11.69
C GLN A 247 -4.22 16.93 11.25
N ARG A 248 -4.58 15.65 11.35
CA ARG A 248 -3.78 14.51 10.90
C ARG A 248 -3.98 14.15 9.42
N GLN A 249 -4.82 14.92 8.72
CA GLN A 249 -5.26 14.68 7.34
C GLN A 249 -6.17 13.44 7.18
N ASP A 250 -6.80 12.97 8.27
CA ASP A 250 -7.80 11.92 8.19
C ASP A 250 -9.09 12.50 7.60
N ALA A 251 -9.69 11.78 6.65
CA ALA A 251 -10.82 12.25 5.86
C ALA A 251 -12.13 12.32 6.66
N LEU A 252 -12.90 13.39 6.45
CA LEU A 252 -14.28 13.48 6.92
C LEU A 252 -15.20 12.70 5.97
N ALA A 253 -15.96 11.77 6.53
CA ALA A 253 -16.97 11.01 5.80
C ALA A 253 -18.19 10.71 6.68
N ALA A 254 -19.31 10.37 6.04
CA ALA A 254 -20.54 9.94 6.70
C ALA A 254 -21.06 8.63 6.08
N GLY A 255 -21.54 7.71 6.91
CA GLY A 255 -22.22 6.49 6.47
C GLY A 255 -23.72 6.55 6.74
N PHE A 256 -24.52 6.05 5.80
CA PHE A 256 -25.98 5.98 5.93
C PHE A 256 -26.53 4.74 5.23
N ILE A 257 -27.40 3.98 5.91
CA ILE A 257 -28.05 2.80 5.36
C ILE A 257 -29.56 3.04 5.38
N CYS A 258 -30.24 2.85 4.25
CA CYS A 258 -31.69 3.05 4.16
C CYS A 258 -32.42 1.97 3.35
N ASP A 259 -33.70 1.78 3.68
CA ASP A 259 -34.65 0.94 2.94
C ASP A 259 -35.29 1.69 1.76
N GLU A 260 -36.25 1.06 1.08
CA GLU A 260 -36.94 1.62 -0.08
C GLU A 260 -37.82 2.82 0.28
N GLU A 261 -38.22 2.95 1.54
CA GLU A 261 -38.94 4.12 2.05
C GLU A 261 -38.01 5.23 2.57
N GLY A 262 -36.70 5.08 2.39
CA GLY A 262 -35.69 6.05 2.85
C GLY A 262 -35.49 6.04 4.38
N ARG A 263 -36.03 5.05 5.11
CA ARG A 263 -35.87 4.95 6.55
C ARG A 263 -34.52 4.36 6.89
N GLN A 264 -33.90 4.86 7.96
CA GLN A 264 -32.61 4.35 8.40
C GLN A 264 -32.75 2.91 8.88
N VAL A 265 -31.90 2.03 8.35
CA VAL A 265 -31.87 0.62 8.71
C VAL A 265 -30.59 0.30 9.48
N ARG A 266 -30.67 -0.69 10.37
CA ARG A 266 -29.50 -1.22 11.08
C ARG A 266 -28.62 -2.08 10.17
N SER A 267 -27.38 -2.30 10.59
CA SER A 267 -26.41 -3.13 9.89
C SER A 267 -26.85 -4.57 9.69
N GLU A 268 -27.73 -5.12 10.53
CA GLU A 268 -28.13 -6.54 10.43
C GLU A 268 -28.94 -6.81 9.16
N ALA A 269 -29.90 -5.94 8.81
CA ALA A 269 -30.70 -6.08 7.60
C ALA A 269 -29.86 -5.90 6.32
N LEU A 270 -28.79 -5.09 6.40
CA LEU A 270 -27.82 -4.97 5.32
C LEU A 270 -27.14 -6.32 5.03
N LEU A 271 -26.74 -7.05 6.08
CA LEU A 271 -26.06 -8.35 5.94
C LEU A 271 -26.96 -9.40 5.29
N GLU A 272 -28.27 -9.37 5.55
CA GLU A 272 -29.24 -10.24 4.89
C GLU A 272 -29.27 -10.00 3.37
N CYS A 273 -29.24 -8.73 2.94
CA CYS A 273 -29.19 -8.37 1.52
C CYS A 273 -27.92 -8.91 0.82
N LEU A 274 -26.79 -8.95 1.51
CA LEU A 274 -25.53 -9.47 0.95
C LEU A 274 -25.60 -10.97 0.66
N SER A 275 -26.40 -11.72 1.42
CA SER A 275 -26.56 -13.17 1.23
C SER A 275 -27.23 -13.52 -0.10
N ALA A 276 -28.11 -12.64 -0.59
CA ALA A 276 -28.84 -12.82 -1.84
C ALA A 276 -28.02 -12.49 -3.10
N LEU A 277 -26.84 -11.88 -2.95
CA LEU A 277 -25.98 -11.53 -4.09
C LEU A 277 -25.51 -12.77 -4.85
N SER A 278 -25.36 -12.66 -6.17
CA SER A 278 -24.62 -13.65 -6.95
C SER A 278 -23.13 -13.63 -6.57
N ASP A 279 -22.40 -14.70 -6.91
CA ASP A 279 -20.96 -14.77 -6.64
C ASP A 279 -20.17 -13.62 -7.33
N LYS A 280 -20.55 -13.28 -8.57
CA LYS A 280 -19.95 -12.16 -9.31
C LYS A 280 -20.25 -10.80 -8.66
N ASP A 281 -21.49 -10.59 -8.26
CA ASP A 281 -21.90 -9.33 -7.63
C ASP A 281 -21.25 -9.19 -6.25
N SER A 282 -21.15 -10.29 -5.50
CA SER A 282 -20.46 -10.34 -4.21
C SER A 282 -19.00 -9.88 -4.32
N LEU A 283 -18.25 -10.34 -5.33
CA LEU A 283 -16.86 -9.88 -5.56
C LEU A 283 -16.78 -8.39 -5.95
N THR A 284 -17.74 -7.94 -6.76
CA THR A 284 -17.81 -6.55 -7.21
C THR A 284 -18.14 -5.60 -6.04
N VAL A 285 -19.06 -6.01 -5.17
CA VAL A 285 -19.38 -5.29 -3.92
C VAL A 285 -18.18 -5.33 -2.97
N LEU A 286 -17.56 -6.49 -2.76
CA LEU A 286 -16.40 -6.66 -1.89
C LEU A 286 -15.23 -5.74 -2.29
N SER A 287 -14.98 -5.57 -3.59
CA SER A 287 -13.93 -4.66 -4.09
C SER A 287 -14.23 -3.20 -3.79
N ARG A 288 -15.50 -2.77 -3.91
CA ARG A 288 -15.93 -1.41 -3.55
C ARG A 288 -15.84 -1.16 -2.05
N VAL A 289 -16.30 -2.12 -1.25
CA VAL A 289 -16.17 -2.09 0.21
C VAL A 289 -14.70 -2.01 0.63
N GLN A 290 -13.80 -2.75 -0.03
CA GLN A 290 -12.35 -2.64 0.21
C GLN A 290 -11.82 -1.23 -0.08
N ALA A 291 -12.25 -0.60 -1.17
CA ALA A 291 -11.81 0.76 -1.49
C ALA A 291 -12.21 1.74 -0.37
N VAL A 292 -13.44 1.64 0.14
CA VAL A 292 -13.90 2.48 1.24
C VAL A 292 -13.15 2.18 2.55
N MET A 293 -12.86 0.91 2.84
CA MET A 293 -12.05 0.50 4.01
C MET A 293 -10.59 0.98 3.95
N SER A 294 -10.11 1.40 2.77
CA SER A 294 -8.71 1.80 2.58
C SER A 294 -8.44 3.23 3.02
N THR A 295 -9.47 4.06 3.09
CA THR A 295 -9.39 5.47 3.52
C THR A 295 -9.10 5.58 5.01
N CYS A 296 -8.24 6.53 5.37
CA CYS A 296 -8.03 6.93 6.76
C CYS A 296 -9.10 7.94 7.17
N TYR A 297 -10.14 7.50 7.88
CA TYR A 297 -11.19 8.40 8.37
C TYR A 297 -10.85 9.02 9.72
N MET A 298 -11.40 10.22 9.95
CA MET A 298 -11.49 10.79 11.29
C MET A 298 -12.20 9.82 12.25
N GLN A 299 -11.92 9.93 13.54
CA GLN A 299 -12.53 9.07 14.55
C GLN A 299 -14.07 9.19 14.56
N GLU A 300 -14.60 10.42 14.49
CA GLU A 300 -16.04 10.66 14.46
C GLU A 300 -16.69 10.10 13.18
N SER A 301 -15.98 10.17 12.06
CA SER A 301 -16.45 9.57 10.80
C SER A 301 -16.50 8.05 10.89
N TRP A 302 -15.53 7.42 11.56
CA TRP A 302 -15.52 5.96 11.79
C TRP A 302 -16.78 5.47 12.49
N GLU A 303 -17.33 6.22 13.45
CA GLU A 303 -18.57 5.83 14.15
C GLU A 303 -19.76 5.71 13.18
N SER A 304 -19.81 6.57 12.16
CA SER A 304 -20.88 6.55 11.15
C SER A 304 -20.69 5.49 10.05
N VAL A 305 -19.45 5.09 9.76
CA VAL A 305 -19.11 4.10 8.71
C VAL A 305 -18.69 2.73 9.24
N GLN A 306 -18.73 2.50 10.55
CA GLN A 306 -18.22 1.27 11.19
C GLN A 306 -18.84 -0.03 10.65
N TRP A 307 -20.07 0.04 10.13
CA TRP A 307 -20.79 -1.08 9.53
C TRP A 307 -20.07 -1.67 8.30
N ILE A 308 -19.23 -0.89 7.62
CA ILE A 308 -18.45 -1.33 6.45
C ILE A 308 -17.51 -2.49 6.82
N ALA A 309 -16.91 -2.46 8.02
CA ALA A 309 -16.03 -3.54 8.45
C ALA A 309 -16.80 -4.87 8.66
N GLY A 310 -18.07 -4.79 9.09
CA GLY A 310 -18.95 -5.95 9.20
C GLY A 310 -19.33 -6.52 7.83
N MET A 311 -19.75 -5.63 6.92
CA MET A 311 -20.05 -5.96 5.53
C MET A 311 -18.87 -6.62 4.81
N TRP A 312 -17.67 -6.05 4.96
CA TRP A 312 -16.44 -6.59 4.39
C TRP A 312 -16.15 -8.01 4.88
N ARG A 313 -16.26 -8.25 6.20
CA ARG A 313 -16.04 -9.59 6.78
C ARG A 313 -17.07 -10.60 6.29
N ALA A 314 -18.34 -10.22 6.21
CA ALA A 314 -19.41 -11.10 5.73
C ALA A 314 -19.20 -11.51 4.27
N LEU A 315 -18.86 -10.53 3.41
CA LEU A 315 -18.56 -10.79 1.99
C LEU A 315 -17.31 -11.64 1.81
N LEU A 316 -16.26 -11.40 2.60
CA LEU A 316 -15.04 -12.21 2.57
C LEU A 316 -15.33 -13.64 3.03
N ALA A 317 -16.08 -13.83 4.12
CA ALA A 317 -16.38 -15.13 4.70
C ALA A 317 -17.14 -16.08 3.74
N ARG A 318 -17.88 -15.54 2.77
CA ARG A 318 -18.56 -16.32 1.70
C ARG A 318 -17.58 -17.19 0.90
N TRP A 319 -16.31 -16.78 0.83
CA TRP A 319 -15.28 -17.46 0.04
C TRP A 319 -14.48 -18.49 0.83
N ASN A 320 -14.78 -18.69 2.13
CA ASN A 320 -14.19 -19.75 2.92
C ASN A 320 -14.41 -21.12 2.27
N GLY A 321 -13.34 -21.86 2.00
CA GLY A 321 -13.37 -23.14 1.30
C GLY A 321 -13.55 -23.06 -0.23
N ARG A 322 -13.82 -21.87 -0.79
CA ARG A 322 -14.03 -21.64 -2.24
C ARG A 322 -13.09 -20.58 -2.83
N ILE A 323 -11.99 -20.28 -2.15
CA ILE A 323 -11.02 -19.23 -2.52
C ILE A 323 -10.50 -19.38 -3.96
N HIS A 324 -10.33 -20.62 -4.43
CA HIS A 324 -9.84 -20.92 -5.77
C HIS A 324 -10.74 -20.36 -6.90
N GLU A 325 -12.02 -20.13 -6.62
CA GLU A 325 -12.99 -19.58 -7.57
C GLU A 325 -12.85 -18.05 -7.72
N ALA A 326 -12.32 -17.38 -6.70
CA ALA A 326 -12.20 -15.92 -6.61
C ALA A 326 -10.76 -15.42 -6.42
N VAL A 327 -9.77 -16.26 -6.76
CA VAL A 327 -8.34 -16.00 -6.47
C VAL A 327 -7.85 -14.63 -6.93
N THR A 328 -8.31 -14.13 -8.07
CA THR A 328 -7.89 -12.85 -8.63
C THR A 328 -8.26 -11.70 -7.71
N THR A 329 -9.55 -11.59 -7.38
CA THR A 329 -10.07 -10.53 -6.53
C THR A 329 -9.56 -10.65 -5.10
N LEU A 330 -9.51 -11.87 -4.53
CA LEU A 330 -9.05 -12.06 -3.15
C LEU A 330 -7.56 -11.71 -2.98
N VAL A 331 -6.71 -12.00 -3.97
CA VAL A 331 -5.30 -11.60 -3.94
C VAL A 331 -5.16 -10.08 -4.09
N ASP A 332 -5.95 -9.43 -4.95
CA ASP A 332 -5.96 -7.97 -5.06
C ASP A 332 -6.35 -7.31 -3.73
N LEU A 333 -7.35 -7.85 -3.04
CA LEU A 333 -7.73 -7.40 -1.69
C LEU A 333 -6.62 -7.62 -0.66
N ALA A 334 -5.93 -8.76 -0.72
CA ALA A 334 -4.83 -9.05 0.19
C ALA A 334 -3.62 -8.13 -0.03
N CYS A 335 -3.50 -7.58 -1.24
CA CYS A 335 -2.44 -6.66 -1.66
C CYS A 335 -2.91 -5.19 -1.71
N ALA A 336 -4.09 -4.89 -1.19
CA ALA A 336 -4.62 -3.53 -1.10
C ALA A 336 -3.69 -2.65 -0.26
N ARG A 337 -3.54 -1.39 -0.67
CA ARG A 337 -2.69 -0.39 -0.01
C ARG A 337 -3.52 0.79 0.41
N ALA A 338 -3.00 1.53 1.39
CA ALA A 338 -3.47 2.87 1.69
C ALA A 338 -3.43 3.76 0.42
N PRO A 339 -4.38 4.69 0.26
CA PRO A 339 -4.34 5.73 -0.77
C PRO A 339 -3.02 6.51 -0.75
N GLU A 340 -2.57 7.01 -1.92
CA GLU A 340 -1.29 7.72 -2.05
C GLU A 340 -1.24 9.06 -1.30
N ASP A 341 -2.42 9.65 -1.07
CA ASP A 341 -2.63 10.93 -0.37
C ASP A 341 -2.85 10.76 1.14
N ALA A 342 -2.97 9.51 1.63
CA ALA A 342 -3.07 9.23 3.05
C ALA A 342 -1.75 9.53 3.79
N SER A 343 -1.82 9.67 5.11
CA SER A 343 -0.63 9.77 5.95
C SER A 343 0.33 8.61 5.66
N SER A 344 1.64 8.88 5.59
CA SER A 344 2.65 7.85 5.32
C SER A 344 2.73 6.76 6.37
N SER A 345 2.18 7.01 7.57
CA SER A 345 2.06 6.02 8.65
C SER A 345 0.73 5.28 8.66
N TRP A 346 -0.20 5.62 7.77
CA TRP A 346 -1.49 4.94 7.66
C TRP A 346 -1.31 3.52 7.17
N LEU A 347 -1.80 2.57 7.95
CA LEU A 347 -1.90 1.16 7.61
C LEU A 347 -3.35 0.72 7.71
N LEU A 348 -3.77 -0.13 6.78
CA LEU A 348 -5.11 -0.70 6.79
C LEU A 348 -5.36 -1.44 8.11
N GLN A 349 -6.53 -1.22 8.71
CA GLN A 349 -6.87 -1.81 10.00
C GLN A 349 -7.02 -3.34 9.91
N VAL A 350 -7.50 -3.82 8.77
CA VAL A 350 -7.62 -5.24 8.43
C VAL A 350 -7.19 -5.44 6.97
N THR A 351 -6.66 -6.63 6.66
CA THR A 351 -6.35 -7.02 5.29
C THR A 351 -6.87 -8.42 5.02
N ALA A 352 -7.25 -8.72 3.78
CA ALA A 352 -7.80 -10.04 3.43
C ALA A 352 -6.79 -11.16 3.72
N GLY A 353 -5.50 -10.94 3.45
CA GLY A 353 -4.45 -11.92 3.73
C GLY A 353 -4.22 -12.21 5.22
N ALA A 354 -4.61 -11.30 6.13
CA ALA A 354 -4.53 -11.53 7.57
C ALA A 354 -5.74 -12.29 8.11
N VAL A 355 -6.94 -12.00 7.59
CA VAL A 355 -8.20 -12.62 8.01
C VAL A 355 -8.40 -14.00 7.36
N MET A 356 -7.93 -14.16 6.12
CA MET A 356 -8.02 -15.38 5.32
C MET A 356 -6.64 -15.74 4.75
N PRO A 357 -5.68 -16.17 5.59
CA PRO A 357 -4.34 -16.57 5.14
C PRO A 357 -4.35 -17.78 4.18
N GLU A 358 -5.47 -18.51 4.08
CA GLU A 358 -5.72 -19.58 3.11
C GLU A 358 -5.64 -19.10 1.65
N ILE A 359 -5.70 -17.79 1.38
CA ILE A 359 -5.39 -17.21 0.06
C ILE A 359 -3.98 -17.65 -0.41
N TYR A 360 -3.06 -17.85 0.53
CA TYR A 360 -1.67 -18.24 0.26
C TYR A 360 -1.43 -19.76 0.28
N THR A 361 -2.47 -20.58 0.49
CA THR A 361 -2.41 -22.05 0.51
C THR A 361 -2.91 -22.68 -0.79
N LEU A 362 -3.19 -21.91 -1.84
CA LEU A 362 -3.66 -22.50 -3.09
C LEU A 362 -2.51 -23.25 -3.81
N PRO A 363 -2.86 -24.26 -4.62
CA PRO A 363 -1.90 -24.90 -5.53
C PRO A 363 -1.27 -23.87 -6.46
N ALA A 364 0.01 -24.05 -6.78
CA ALA A 364 0.78 -23.07 -7.57
C ALA A 364 0.09 -22.65 -8.88
N VAL A 365 -0.56 -23.58 -9.58
CA VAL A 365 -1.30 -23.31 -10.83
C VAL A 365 -2.45 -22.30 -10.68
N ALA A 366 -3.06 -22.20 -9.50
CA ALA A 366 -4.15 -21.26 -9.26
C ALA A 366 -3.68 -19.81 -9.37
N TYR A 367 -2.43 -19.54 -9.00
CA TYR A 367 -1.88 -18.19 -9.01
C TYR A 367 -1.54 -17.66 -10.41
N GLY A 368 -1.57 -18.50 -11.44
CA GLY A 368 -1.41 -18.03 -12.84
C GLY A 368 -2.49 -17.02 -13.26
N LYS A 369 -3.64 -17.03 -12.59
CA LYS A 369 -4.76 -16.11 -12.82
C LYS A 369 -4.59 -14.75 -12.14
N VAL A 370 -3.71 -14.62 -11.14
CA VAL A 370 -3.55 -13.40 -10.33
C VAL A 370 -3.23 -12.20 -11.22
N ASN A 371 -3.84 -11.05 -10.97
CA ASN A 371 -3.62 -9.84 -11.76
C ASN A 371 -2.16 -9.35 -11.66
N GLN A 372 -1.67 -8.72 -12.72
CA GLN A 372 -0.37 -8.07 -12.69
C GLN A 372 -0.42 -6.85 -11.77
N SER A 373 0.54 -6.76 -10.85
CA SER A 373 0.61 -5.69 -9.86
C SER A 373 2.07 -5.48 -9.43
N THR A 374 2.39 -4.27 -8.99
CA THR A 374 3.69 -3.93 -8.39
C THR A 374 3.79 -4.36 -6.92
N HIS A 375 2.76 -5.03 -6.39
CA HIS A 375 2.81 -5.58 -5.04
C HIS A 375 3.71 -6.83 -4.98
N PRO A 376 4.71 -6.89 -4.07
CA PRO A 376 5.65 -8.01 -4.00
C PRO A 376 4.97 -9.38 -3.86
N VAL A 377 3.89 -9.45 -3.06
CA VAL A 377 3.09 -10.68 -2.90
C VAL A 377 2.44 -11.10 -4.22
N CYS A 378 1.81 -10.19 -4.98
CA CYS A 378 1.24 -10.52 -6.30
C CYS A 378 2.30 -11.05 -7.26
N GLN A 379 3.46 -10.39 -7.33
CA GLN A 379 4.56 -10.78 -8.21
C GLN A 379 5.06 -12.18 -7.87
N VAL A 380 5.29 -12.47 -6.58
CA VAL A 380 5.74 -13.79 -6.15
C VAL A 380 4.68 -14.87 -6.36
N LEU A 381 3.40 -14.60 -6.10
CA LEU A 381 2.34 -15.60 -6.35
C LEU A 381 2.31 -16.01 -7.82
N ARG A 382 2.51 -15.05 -8.75
CA ARG A 382 2.69 -15.36 -10.18
C ARG A 382 3.97 -16.14 -10.44
N ALA A 383 5.10 -15.75 -9.84
CA ALA A 383 6.36 -16.50 -9.95
C ALA A 383 6.26 -17.94 -9.42
N ILE A 384 5.43 -18.20 -8.40
CA ILE A 384 5.11 -19.55 -7.91
C ILE A 384 4.41 -20.37 -9.00
N ALA A 385 3.47 -19.78 -9.74
CA ALA A 385 2.83 -20.44 -10.87
C ALA A 385 3.84 -20.76 -11.99
N ASP A 386 4.71 -19.81 -12.33
CA ASP A 386 5.77 -19.97 -13.34
C ASP A 386 6.77 -21.06 -12.92
N LEU A 387 7.15 -21.08 -11.63
CA LEU A 387 7.99 -22.12 -11.04
C LEU A 387 7.35 -23.49 -11.22
N LYS A 388 6.02 -23.62 -11.14
CA LYS A 388 5.36 -24.90 -11.42
C LYS A 388 5.48 -25.32 -12.88
N GLY A 389 5.34 -24.38 -13.82
CA GLY A 389 5.39 -24.64 -15.25
C GLY A 389 6.79 -24.98 -15.79
N GLN A 390 7.84 -24.41 -15.20
CA GLN A 390 9.22 -24.55 -15.70
C GLN A 390 10.08 -25.56 -14.92
N TYR A 391 9.60 -26.09 -13.81
CA TYR A 391 10.36 -27.01 -12.97
C TYR A 391 10.75 -28.31 -13.70
N PRO A 392 11.98 -28.81 -13.56
CA PRO A 392 13.06 -28.31 -12.68
C PRO A 392 13.96 -27.21 -13.28
N ARG A 393 13.76 -26.85 -14.56
CA ARG A 393 14.57 -25.88 -15.32
C ARG A 393 14.19 -24.42 -15.01
N VAL A 394 14.29 -24.05 -13.73
CA VAL A 394 13.97 -22.69 -13.26
C VAL A 394 15.20 -21.80 -13.09
N PHE A 395 16.41 -22.37 -13.10
CA PHE A 395 17.67 -21.66 -12.92
C PHE A 395 18.39 -21.47 -14.26
N PRO A 396 19.07 -20.33 -14.51
CA PRO A 396 19.03 -19.08 -13.73
C PRO A 396 17.85 -18.16 -14.13
N ASP A 397 17.06 -18.54 -15.13
CA ASP A 397 16.16 -17.62 -15.85
C ASP A 397 14.99 -17.11 -15.00
N LEU A 398 14.40 -17.98 -14.16
CA LEU A 398 13.34 -17.59 -13.24
C LEU A 398 13.91 -17.36 -11.84
N ILE A 399 14.61 -18.34 -11.28
CA ILE A 399 15.19 -18.30 -9.94
C ILE A 399 16.71 -18.11 -10.05
N HIS A 400 17.25 -17.22 -9.22
CA HIS A 400 18.67 -16.93 -9.18
C HIS A 400 19.50 -18.18 -8.82
N VAL A 401 20.68 -18.33 -9.42
CA VAL A 401 21.57 -19.49 -9.24
C VAL A 401 22.03 -19.69 -7.78
N ALA A 402 22.03 -18.63 -6.97
CA ALA A 402 22.31 -18.72 -5.53
C ALA A 402 21.39 -19.71 -4.81
N ALA A 403 20.11 -19.77 -5.18
CA ALA A 403 19.19 -20.73 -4.57
C ALA A 403 19.50 -22.18 -4.98
N ALA A 404 20.11 -22.40 -6.15
CA ALA A 404 20.56 -23.72 -6.57
C ALA A 404 21.68 -24.27 -5.67
N SER A 405 22.55 -23.41 -5.11
CA SER A 405 23.66 -23.85 -4.23
C SER A 405 23.17 -24.41 -2.90
N GLY A 406 21.90 -24.16 -2.54
CA GLY A 406 21.26 -24.77 -1.39
C GLY A 406 21.07 -26.29 -1.55
N PHE A 407 21.07 -26.83 -2.78
CA PHE A 407 20.83 -28.25 -3.03
C PHE A 407 22.13 -29.04 -3.10
N SER A 408 22.13 -30.25 -2.54
CA SER A 408 23.32 -31.11 -2.50
C SER A 408 23.81 -31.54 -3.89
N ASN A 409 22.94 -31.50 -4.89
CA ASN A 409 23.25 -31.79 -6.29
C ASN A 409 23.34 -30.53 -7.16
N PHE A 410 23.95 -29.46 -6.62
CA PHE A 410 24.08 -28.15 -7.28
C PHE A 410 24.44 -28.20 -8.77
N THR A 411 25.45 -29.00 -9.17
CA THR A 411 25.92 -29.08 -10.56
C THR A 411 24.85 -29.61 -11.51
N GLU A 412 24.07 -30.60 -11.07
CA GLU A 412 22.93 -31.14 -11.84
C GLU A 412 21.81 -30.10 -11.93
N VAL A 413 21.49 -29.44 -10.80
CA VAL A 413 20.43 -28.43 -10.73
C VAL A 413 20.73 -27.22 -11.61
N ALA A 414 21.98 -26.74 -11.59
CA ALA A 414 22.43 -25.64 -12.45
C ALA A 414 22.36 -25.99 -13.95
N ALA A 415 22.41 -27.29 -14.29
CA ALA A 415 22.22 -27.81 -15.64
C ALA A 415 20.74 -28.16 -15.96
N GLY A 416 19.79 -27.82 -15.06
CA GLY A 416 18.36 -28.07 -15.25
C GLY A 416 17.88 -29.44 -14.77
N GLY A 417 18.65 -30.13 -13.93
CA GLY A 417 18.28 -31.36 -13.23
C GLY A 417 17.39 -31.11 -12.01
N GLU A 418 16.78 -32.17 -11.47
CA GLU A 418 15.83 -32.07 -10.36
C GLU A 418 16.54 -31.73 -9.02
N PRO A 419 16.13 -30.64 -8.33
CA PRO A 419 16.69 -30.26 -7.02
C PRO A 419 16.40 -31.28 -5.91
N ARG A 420 17.44 -31.62 -5.12
CA ARG A 420 17.34 -32.51 -3.95
C ARG A 420 18.38 -32.18 -2.88
N GLY A 421 18.05 -32.52 -1.63
CA GLY A 421 18.95 -32.38 -0.49
C GLY A 421 19.21 -30.92 -0.11
N PHE A 422 18.17 -30.11 -0.04
CA PHE A 422 18.27 -28.70 0.36
C PHE A 422 18.89 -28.55 1.76
N ARG A 423 19.82 -27.59 1.88
CA ARG A 423 20.52 -27.21 3.10
C ARG A 423 20.51 -25.69 3.23
N LEU A 424 19.91 -25.20 4.30
CA LEU A 424 19.75 -23.76 4.54
C LEU A 424 21.12 -23.04 4.63
N ASP A 425 22.09 -23.64 5.31
CA ASP A 425 23.44 -23.07 5.44
C ASP A 425 24.16 -22.94 4.09
N SER A 426 24.00 -23.93 3.21
CA SER A 426 24.58 -23.91 1.85
C SER A 426 23.94 -22.83 0.97
N TYR A 427 22.65 -22.56 1.17
CA TYR A 427 21.97 -21.47 0.51
C TYR A 427 22.44 -20.10 1.04
N ILE A 428 22.54 -19.93 2.36
CA ILE A 428 23.08 -18.73 3.02
C ILE A 428 24.48 -18.42 2.51
N GLU A 429 25.33 -19.43 2.39
CA GLU A 429 26.69 -19.27 1.86
C GLU A 429 26.68 -18.93 0.36
N GLY A 430 25.80 -19.55 -0.43
CA GLY A 430 25.61 -19.19 -1.83
C GLY A 430 25.21 -17.73 -2.05
N LEU A 431 24.33 -17.20 -1.21
CA LEU A 431 23.94 -15.78 -1.25
C LEU A 431 25.13 -14.85 -0.97
N ARG A 432 26.08 -15.24 -0.11
CA ARG A 432 27.29 -14.47 0.15
C ARG A 432 28.27 -14.52 -1.02
N GLN A 433 28.44 -15.69 -1.63
CA GLN A 433 29.44 -15.92 -2.67
C GLN A 433 29.04 -15.35 -4.04
N THR A 434 27.74 -15.29 -4.33
CA THR A 434 27.20 -14.78 -5.60
C THR A 434 26.84 -13.31 -5.56
N GLU A 435 27.17 -12.62 -4.47
CA GLU A 435 26.87 -11.21 -4.27
C GLU A 435 27.69 -10.32 -5.23
N ASP A 436 27.01 -9.66 -6.17
CA ASP A 436 27.60 -8.55 -6.91
C ASP A 436 27.38 -7.26 -6.13
N ARG A 437 28.25 -6.98 -5.15
CA ARG A 437 28.17 -5.81 -4.26
C ARG A 437 27.85 -4.51 -5.00
N VAL A 438 28.42 -4.33 -6.19
CA VAL A 438 28.31 -3.10 -6.95
C VAL A 438 27.02 -3.09 -7.78
N GLY A 439 26.75 -4.15 -8.54
CA GLY A 439 25.51 -4.29 -9.31
C GLY A 439 24.26 -4.24 -8.44
N ASP A 440 24.29 -4.93 -7.31
CA ASP A 440 23.19 -5.01 -6.34
C ASP A 440 22.96 -3.64 -5.67
N SER A 441 24.03 -2.95 -5.29
CA SER A 441 23.94 -1.59 -4.72
C SER A 441 23.27 -0.62 -5.70
N PHE A 442 23.58 -0.72 -7.00
CA PHE A 442 22.95 0.11 -8.00
C PHE A 442 21.47 -0.19 -8.21
N LYS A 443 21.08 -1.47 -8.25
CA LYS A 443 19.67 -1.87 -8.33
C LYS A 443 18.89 -1.36 -7.12
N LEU A 444 19.41 -1.59 -5.92
CA LEU A 444 18.75 -1.18 -4.69
C LEU A 444 18.72 0.35 -4.52
N ALA A 445 19.66 1.09 -5.08
CA ALA A 445 19.63 2.55 -5.06
C ALA A 445 18.46 3.14 -5.87
N ASP A 446 17.90 2.39 -6.81
CA ASP A 446 16.68 2.78 -7.51
C ASP A 446 15.45 2.45 -6.67
N GLU A 447 14.69 3.47 -6.28
CA GLU A 447 13.46 3.32 -5.49
C GLU A 447 12.34 2.57 -6.23
N ASN A 448 12.40 2.50 -7.57
CA ASN A 448 11.44 1.78 -8.38
C ASN A 448 11.82 0.32 -8.61
N PHE A 449 13.04 -0.07 -8.25
CA PHE A 449 13.50 -1.43 -8.48
C PHE A 449 12.56 -2.42 -7.78
N GLN A 450 12.11 -3.42 -8.54
CA GLN A 450 11.41 -4.58 -8.03
C GLN A 450 12.19 -5.82 -8.46
N PRO A 451 12.34 -6.83 -7.60
CA PRO A 451 12.89 -8.11 -8.03
C PRO A 451 12.02 -8.73 -9.14
N SER A 452 12.67 -9.39 -10.09
CA SER A 452 12.02 -10.02 -11.22
C SER A 452 12.66 -11.37 -11.58
N ASN A 453 12.30 -11.90 -12.75
CA ASN A 453 12.83 -13.17 -13.24
C ASN A 453 14.37 -13.12 -13.31
N GLY A 454 14.99 -14.10 -12.67
CA GLY A 454 16.45 -14.20 -12.51
C GLY A 454 16.98 -13.54 -11.24
N ASP A 455 16.26 -12.60 -10.62
CA ASP A 455 16.61 -12.02 -9.32
C ASP A 455 15.98 -12.79 -8.15
N TRP A 456 14.90 -13.53 -8.38
CA TRP A 456 14.17 -14.27 -7.35
C TRP A 456 15.05 -15.21 -6.54
N LEU A 457 15.01 -15.05 -5.21
CA LEU A 457 15.79 -15.83 -4.24
C LEU A 457 17.32 -15.64 -4.40
N GLY A 458 17.73 -14.56 -5.07
CA GLY A 458 19.10 -14.10 -5.12
C GLY A 458 19.43 -13.08 -4.02
N PRO A 459 20.70 -12.62 -3.97
CA PRO A 459 21.16 -11.61 -3.03
C PRO A 459 20.35 -10.31 -3.10
N VAL A 460 20.03 -9.84 -4.31
CA VAL A 460 19.24 -8.63 -4.55
C VAL A 460 17.82 -8.74 -4.00
N HIS A 461 17.14 -9.87 -4.25
CA HIS A 461 15.77 -10.07 -3.75
C HIS A 461 15.74 -10.08 -2.22
N HIS A 462 16.69 -10.76 -1.57
CA HIS A 462 16.78 -10.76 -0.10
C HIS A 462 17.00 -9.35 0.45
N ARG A 463 17.95 -8.59 -0.09
CA ARG A 463 18.21 -7.20 0.33
C ARG A 463 17.06 -6.26 0.08
N PHE A 464 16.38 -6.40 -1.05
CA PHE A 464 15.17 -5.65 -1.34
C PHE A 464 14.10 -5.91 -0.27
N ALA A 465 13.89 -7.18 0.10
CA ALA A 465 12.93 -7.56 1.12
C ALA A 465 13.29 -7.02 2.50
N THR A 466 14.57 -7.11 2.92
CA THR A 466 15.06 -6.57 4.20
C THR A 466 14.94 -5.05 4.25
N ARG A 467 15.39 -4.33 3.21
CA ARG A 467 15.31 -2.87 3.16
C ARG A 467 13.86 -2.39 3.13
N SER A 468 12.98 -3.08 2.40
CA SER A 468 11.56 -2.76 2.36
C SER A 468 10.91 -2.91 3.74
N LEU A 469 11.25 -3.97 4.46
CA LEU A 469 10.81 -4.20 5.84
C LEU A 469 11.29 -3.09 6.78
N GLU A 470 12.58 -2.70 6.68
CA GLU A 470 13.15 -1.61 7.49
C GLU A 470 12.44 -0.28 7.27
N LEU A 471 12.27 0.12 6.00
CA LEU A 471 11.62 1.38 5.63
C LEU A 471 10.14 1.39 6.03
N ALA A 472 9.42 0.29 5.83
CA ALA A 472 8.02 0.19 6.21
C ALA A 472 7.84 0.23 7.73
N TYR A 473 8.74 -0.40 8.48
CA TYR A 473 8.73 -0.37 9.95
C TYR A 473 8.98 1.05 10.49
N GLU A 474 9.93 1.79 9.90
CA GLU A 474 10.20 3.19 10.27
C GLU A 474 8.99 4.09 10.00
N ARG A 475 8.35 3.93 8.83
CA ARG A 475 7.15 4.71 8.46
C ARG A 475 5.96 4.42 9.37
N SER A 476 5.86 3.19 9.89
CA SER A 476 4.76 2.78 10.76
C SER A 476 4.95 3.12 12.24
N LEU A 477 6.05 3.77 12.65
CA LEU A 477 6.31 4.05 14.07
C LEU A 477 5.25 4.99 14.68
N ALA A 478 4.85 6.02 13.95
CA ALA A 478 3.88 7.02 14.40
C ALA A 478 2.43 6.55 14.21
N GLY A 479 1.60 6.66 15.24
CA GLY A 479 0.15 6.44 15.16
C GLY A 479 -0.28 4.97 15.09
N ASN A 480 0.64 4.02 15.31
CA ASN A 480 0.37 2.58 15.35
C ASN A 480 0.88 1.92 16.64
N GLU A 481 1.05 2.67 17.73
CA GLU A 481 1.71 2.23 18.96
C GLU A 481 1.04 0.98 19.56
N ILE A 482 -0.29 0.99 19.66
CA ILE A 482 -1.07 -0.12 20.21
C ILE A 482 -0.96 -1.37 19.31
N ARG A 483 -1.22 -1.21 18.00
CA ARG A 483 -1.17 -2.31 17.03
C ARG A 483 0.23 -2.90 16.91
N ARG A 484 1.26 -2.04 16.85
CA ARG A 484 2.67 -2.45 16.86
C ARG A 484 3.01 -3.20 18.14
N GLY A 485 2.58 -2.71 19.30
CA GLY A 485 2.78 -3.37 20.59
C GLY A 485 2.18 -4.78 20.62
N GLN A 486 0.94 -4.93 20.16
CA GLN A 486 0.26 -6.22 20.02
C GLN A 486 1.00 -7.14 19.02
N ALA A 487 1.36 -6.63 17.85
CA ALA A 487 2.09 -7.39 16.84
C ALA A 487 3.46 -7.88 17.33
N MET A 488 4.22 -7.05 18.05
CA MET A 488 5.49 -7.47 18.64
C MET A 488 5.27 -8.49 19.77
N GLY A 489 4.21 -8.33 20.56
CA GLY A 489 3.78 -9.34 21.53
C GLY A 489 3.54 -10.70 20.88
N LEU A 490 2.83 -10.72 19.74
CA LEU A 490 2.56 -11.95 18.98
C LEU A 490 3.84 -12.56 18.42
N CYS A 491 4.75 -11.73 17.88
CA CYS A 491 6.03 -12.20 17.37
C CYS A 491 6.89 -12.84 18.48
N ARG A 492 6.93 -12.24 19.68
CA ARG A 492 7.64 -12.80 20.84
C ARG A 492 7.03 -14.11 21.30
N PHE A 493 5.70 -14.16 21.42
CA PHE A 493 4.98 -15.38 21.78
C PHE A 493 5.30 -16.52 20.80
N LEU A 494 5.25 -16.23 19.49
CA LEU A 494 5.54 -17.25 18.48
C LEU A 494 6.99 -17.70 18.52
N LYS A 495 7.95 -16.78 18.65
CA LYS A 495 9.38 -17.13 18.73
C LYS A 495 9.71 -17.97 19.96
N GLN A 496 8.98 -17.81 21.07
CA GLN A 496 9.09 -18.70 22.24
C GLN A 496 8.55 -20.10 21.96
N LYS A 497 7.45 -20.23 21.22
CA LYS A 497 6.84 -21.51 20.86
C LYS A 497 7.61 -22.25 19.77
N PHE A 498 8.15 -21.51 18.79
CA PHE A 498 8.87 -22.02 17.64
C PHE A 498 10.18 -21.24 17.44
N PRO A 499 11.19 -21.43 18.32
CA PRO A 499 12.48 -20.76 18.17
C PRO A 499 13.24 -21.24 16.93
N SER A 500 13.00 -22.49 16.53
CA SER A 500 13.48 -23.13 15.30
C SER A 500 12.39 -24.07 14.78
N PHE A 501 12.61 -24.64 13.60
CA PHE A 501 11.74 -25.71 13.11
C PHE A 501 11.74 -26.90 14.08
N PRO A 502 10.57 -27.38 14.51
CA PRO A 502 10.44 -28.52 15.41
C PRO A 502 11.18 -29.77 14.93
N HIS A 503 11.60 -30.63 15.85
CA HIS A 503 12.35 -31.85 15.52
C HIS A 503 11.53 -32.91 14.76
N ASP A 504 10.20 -32.82 14.83
CA ASP A 504 9.25 -33.65 14.07
C ASP A 504 9.03 -33.15 12.64
N TYR A 505 9.66 -32.03 12.24
CA TYR A 505 9.62 -31.57 10.84
C TYR A 505 10.63 -32.32 9.98
N HIS A 506 10.61 -32.05 8.67
CA HIS A 506 11.53 -32.64 7.72
C HIS A 506 13.00 -32.54 8.23
N PRO A 507 13.78 -33.64 8.23
CA PRO A 507 15.10 -33.67 8.87
C PRO A 507 16.09 -32.61 8.39
N ARG A 508 15.90 -32.10 7.16
CA ARG A 508 16.73 -31.03 6.57
C ARG A 508 16.47 -29.64 7.15
N LEU A 509 15.30 -29.43 7.76
CA LEU A 509 14.88 -28.15 8.34
C LEU A 509 14.87 -28.21 9.87
N ALA A 510 14.61 -29.38 10.45
CA ALA A 510 14.58 -29.60 11.90
C ALA A 510 15.77 -28.94 12.61
N GLY A 511 15.49 -28.21 13.69
CA GLY A 511 16.49 -27.50 14.50
C GLY A 511 17.02 -26.19 13.91
N HIS A 512 16.77 -25.88 12.64
CA HIS A 512 17.22 -24.63 12.03
C HIS A 512 16.23 -23.50 12.28
N ALA A 513 16.73 -22.27 12.41
CA ALA A 513 15.87 -21.10 12.45
C ALA A 513 15.13 -20.95 11.11
N PRO A 514 13.86 -20.55 11.11
CA PRO A 514 13.07 -20.40 9.89
C PRO A 514 13.46 -19.14 9.09
N VAL A 515 14.64 -18.56 9.29
CA VAL A 515 15.03 -17.28 8.67
C VAL A 515 16.34 -17.41 7.91
N VAL A 516 16.46 -16.63 6.84
CA VAL A 516 17.68 -16.52 6.04
C VAL A 516 18.40 -15.24 6.46
N ALA A 517 19.57 -15.37 7.08
CA ALA A 517 20.42 -14.26 7.53
C ALA A 517 21.83 -14.36 6.91
N PRO A 518 22.01 -13.97 5.63
CA PRO A 518 23.29 -14.12 4.93
C PRO A 518 24.36 -13.22 5.51
N TRP A 519 24.06 -11.95 5.75
CA TRP A 519 25.05 -11.01 6.25
C TRP A 519 24.86 -10.83 7.76
N ALA A 520 25.93 -11.12 8.52
CA ALA A 520 25.93 -10.84 9.94
C ALA A 520 25.78 -9.33 10.13
N THR A 521 24.73 -8.91 10.83
CA THR A 521 24.65 -7.56 11.38
C THR A 521 25.75 -7.48 12.44
N GLY A 522 26.81 -6.72 12.17
CA GLY A 522 27.97 -6.60 13.06
C GLY A 522 27.54 -6.43 14.52
N GLY A 523 28.11 -7.26 15.38
CA GLY A 523 27.99 -7.17 16.83
C GLY A 523 28.82 -6.00 17.33
N ASP A 524 28.33 -4.78 17.11
CA ASP A 524 28.86 -3.62 17.82
C ASP A 524 28.17 -3.59 19.19
N GLU A 525 28.91 -3.95 20.24
CA GLU A 525 28.48 -3.86 21.65
C GLU A 525 28.16 -2.41 22.09
N ASN A 526 28.41 -1.42 21.23
CA ASN A 526 28.20 0.02 21.47
C ASN A 526 27.02 0.63 20.70
N LEU A 527 26.10 -0.18 20.16
CA LEU A 527 24.92 0.36 19.49
C LEU A 527 23.96 1.01 20.49
N PRO A 528 23.40 2.21 20.18
CA PRO A 528 22.31 2.79 20.94
C PRO A 528 21.18 1.79 21.19
N GLU A 529 20.59 1.80 22.40
CA GLU A 529 19.52 0.88 22.80
C GLU A 529 18.35 0.88 21.81
N GLU A 530 18.02 2.04 21.23
CA GLU A 530 16.98 2.18 20.21
C GLU A 530 17.26 1.36 18.94
N LEU A 531 18.52 1.33 18.49
CA LEU A 531 18.93 0.54 17.32
C LEU A 531 18.93 -0.95 17.65
N VAL A 532 19.32 -1.33 18.87
CA VAL A 532 19.23 -2.72 19.34
C VAL A 532 17.77 -3.18 19.37
N GLN A 533 16.88 -2.40 19.98
CA GLN A 533 15.46 -2.71 20.05
C GLN A 533 14.83 -2.78 18.66
N ARG A 534 15.20 -1.87 17.76
CA ARG A 534 14.77 -1.90 16.36
C ARG A 534 15.17 -3.20 15.68
N ARG A 535 16.45 -3.59 15.76
CA ARG A 535 16.95 -4.85 15.16
C ARG A 535 16.18 -6.06 15.70
N GLN A 536 16.01 -6.13 17.01
CA GLN A 536 15.24 -7.20 17.64
C GLN A 536 13.80 -7.28 17.12
N ASN A 537 13.15 -6.14 16.92
CA ASN A 537 11.79 -6.09 16.36
C ASN A 537 11.76 -6.60 14.91
N LEU A 538 12.70 -6.16 14.07
CA LEU A 538 12.79 -6.62 12.67
C LEU A 538 13.06 -8.12 12.56
N ASP A 539 13.93 -8.66 13.42
CA ASP A 539 14.21 -10.11 13.49
C ASP A 539 12.97 -10.90 13.91
N GLN A 540 12.23 -10.40 14.91
CA GLN A 540 10.99 -11.00 15.39
C GLN A 540 9.90 -11.01 14.32
N ILE A 541 9.74 -9.89 13.58
CA ILE A 541 8.82 -9.79 12.45
C ILE A 541 9.19 -10.80 11.36
N THR A 542 10.46 -10.82 10.97
CA THR A 542 10.99 -11.71 9.92
C THR A 542 10.74 -13.18 10.27
N HIS A 543 10.97 -13.55 11.53
CA HIS A 543 10.75 -14.90 12.04
C HIS A 543 9.29 -15.34 11.92
N LEU A 544 8.35 -14.51 12.37
CA LEU A 544 6.92 -14.83 12.27
C LEU A 544 6.46 -14.91 10.83
N ILE A 545 6.86 -13.93 10.00
CA ILE A 545 6.48 -13.86 8.60
C ILE A 545 6.98 -15.07 7.82
N SER A 546 8.20 -15.53 8.09
CA SER A 546 8.73 -16.72 7.45
C SER A 546 7.98 -17.99 7.87
N LEU A 547 7.68 -18.16 9.16
CA LEU A 547 6.88 -19.30 9.64
C LEU A 547 5.47 -19.28 9.03
N LEU A 548 4.82 -18.12 8.99
CA LEU A 548 3.52 -17.98 8.35
C LEU A 548 3.59 -18.38 6.87
N ALA A 549 4.58 -17.88 6.12
CA ALA A 549 4.79 -18.25 4.73
C ALA A 549 5.03 -19.76 4.55
N PHE A 550 5.84 -20.36 5.43
CA PHE A 550 6.10 -21.80 5.44
C PHE A 550 4.80 -22.59 5.63
N HIS A 551 4.00 -22.24 6.62
CA HIS A 551 2.72 -22.90 6.91
C HIS A 551 1.65 -22.65 5.85
N CYS A 552 1.65 -21.49 5.20
CA CYS A 552 0.79 -21.23 4.05
C CYS A 552 1.15 -22.17 2.88
N ARG A 553 2.43 -22.31 2.54
CA ARG A 553 2.85 -23.22 1.46
C ARG A 553 2.67 -24.69 1.83
N LEU A 554 2.88 -25.05 3.10
CA LEU A 554 2.59 -26.40 3.60
C LEU A 554 1.08 -26.69 3.53
N GLY A 555 0.25 -25.69 3.81
CA GLY A 555 -1.21 -25.72 3.66
C GLY A 555 -1.69 -26.14 2.28
N ALA A 556 -0.93 -25.83 1.21
CA ALA A 556 -1.25 -26.25 -0.15
C ALA A 556 -1.09 -27.76 -0.40
N ARG A 557 -0.42 -28.46 0.53
CA ARG A 557 -0.14 -29.90 0.49
C ARG A 557 -0.88 -30.64 1.60
N ASN A 558 -1.14 -29.95 2.71
CA ASN A 558 -1.86 -30.43 3.88
C ASN A 558 -2.69 -29.29 4.51
N GLU A 559 -3.99 -29.30 4.24
CA GLU A 559 -4.91 -28.24 4.70
C GLU A 559 -4.88 -27.99 6.21
N MET A 560 -4.57 -29.02 7.01
CA MET A 560 -4.52 -28.91 8.47
C MET A 560 -3.25 -28.22 8.98
N ALA A 561 -2.23 -28.05 8.14
CA ALA A 561 -0.96 -27.44 8.55
C ALA A 561 -1.11 -25.96 8.92
N LEU A 562 -1.78 -25.17 8.07
CA LEU A 562 -2.02 -23.76 8.36
C LEU A 562 -3.02 -23.59 9.51
N ARG A 563 -4.11 -24.37 9.54
CA ARG A 563 -5.12 -24.29 10.61
C ARG A 563 -4.49 -24.50 11.99
N ARG A 564 -3.70 -25.58 12.16
CA ARG A 564 -2.99 -25.85 13.43
C ARG A 564 -2.05 -24.72 13.83
N PHE A 565 -1.33 -24.13 12.87
CA PHE A 565 -0.45 -22.98 13.13
C PHE A 565 -1.24 -21.75 13.58
N MET A 566 -2.36 -21.44 12.91
CA MET A 566 -3.25 -20.34 13.28
C MET A 566 -3.89 -20.54 14.65
N ASP A 567 -4.23 -21.77 15.02
CA ASP A 567 -4.78 -22.08 16.35
C ASP A 567 -3.76 -21.82 17.46
N VAL A 568 -2.47 -22.10 17.22
CA VAL A 568 -1.40 -21.73 18.16
C VAL A 568 -1.28 -20.21 18.28
N LEU A 569 -1.36 -19.46 17.18
CA LEU A 569 -1.35 -17.98 17.26
C LEU A 569 -2.56 -17.45 18.05
N ARG A 570 -3.75 -18.02 17.83
CA ARG A 570 -4.99 -17.63 18.54
C ARG A 570 -4.95 -17.95 20.04
N SER A 571 -4.13 -18.92 20.47
CA SER A 571 -3.95 -19.23 21.89
C SER A 571 -3.12 -18.19 22.66
N SER A 572 -2.66 -17.11 22.01
CA SER A 572 -1.82 -16.08 22.64
C SER A 572 -2.59 -15.02 23.44
N ASN A 573 -3.94 -15.01 23.37
CA ASN A 573 -4.81 -13.92 23.86
C ASN A 573 -4.53 -12.54 23.23
N ILE A 574 -3.77 -12.48 22.13
CA ILE A 574 -3.50 -11.26 21.37
C ILE A 574 -4.41 -11.23 20.13
N PRO A 575 -4.94 -10.06 19.71
CA PRO A 575 -5.72 -9.94 18.48
C PRO A 575 -4.90 -10.34 17.23
N VAL A 576 -5.03 -11.60 16.81
CA VAL A 576 -4.22 -12.20 15.72
C VAL A 576 -4.45 -11.46 14.41
N ASP A 577 -5.70 -11.27 13.97
CA ASP A 577 -6.01 -10.68 12.67
C ASP A 577 -5.45 -9.25 12.54
N ALA A 578 -5.62 -8.42 13.57
CA ALA A 578 -5.13 -7.05 13.58
C ALA A 578 -3.58 -6.99 13.60
N SER A 579 -2.96 -7.92 14.33
CA SER A 579 -1.51 -8.07 14.40
C SER A 579 -0.92 -8.54 13.08
N LEU A 580 -1.52 -9.56 12.45
CA LEU A 580 -1.12 -10.07 11.14
C LEU A 580 -1.34 -9.01 10.05
N ALA A 581 -2.43 -8.24 10.11
CA ALA A 581 -2.66 -7.14 9.17
C ALA A 581 -1.53 -6.10 9.25
N TYR A 582 -1.04 -5.77 10.44
CA TYR A 582 0.13 -4.91 10.61
C TYR A 582 1.41 -5.56 10.05
N LEU A 583 1.68 -6.81 10.44
CA LEU A 583 2.91 -7.52 10.07
C LEU A 583 3.01 -7.77 8.56
N LEU A 584 1.92 -8.11 7.89
CA LEU A 584 1.88 -8.35 6.44
C LEU A 584 2.02 -7.06 5.63
N GLN A 585 1.56 -5.91 6.14
CA GLN A 585 1.79 -4.62 5.48
C GLN A 585 3.22 -4.13 5.68
N VAL A 586 3.78 -4.27 6.88
CA VAL A 586 5.16 -3.87 7.18
C VAL A 586 6.18 -4.80 6.53
N GLY A 587 5.94 -6.11 6.55
CA GLY A 587 6.86 -7.12 6.04
C GLY A 587 6.40 -7.78 4.74
N GLY A 588 5.56 -7.13 3.93
CA GLY A 588 4.97 -7.73 2.72
C GLY A 588 6.01 -8.27 1.72
N ALA A 589 7.13 -7.56 1.53
CA ALA A 589 8.23 -8.01 0.68
C ALA A 589 8.98 -9.22 1.27
N ALA A 590 9.21 -9.24 2.59
CA ALA A 590 9.79 -10.38 3.29
C ALA A 590 8.87 -11.60 3.23
N PHE A 591 7.57 -11.40 3.41
CA PHE A 591 6.56 -12.45 3.28
C PHE A 591 6.56 -13.06 1.88
N ALA A 592 6.59 -12.21 0.85
CA ALA A 592 6.72 -12.65 -0.54
C ALA A 592 8.01 -13.47 -0.77
N TYR A 593 9.16 -12.98 -0.29
CA TYR A 593 10.42 -13.72 -0.38
C TYR A 593 10.31 -15.13 0.22
N TYR A 594 9.76 -15.25 1.43
CA TYR A 594 9.62 -16.54 2.10
C TYR A 594 8.55 -17.44 1.48
N LEU A 595 7.46 -16.89 0.92
CA LEU A 595 6.47 -17.68 0.18
C LEU A 595 7.13 -18.43 -0.98
N LEU A 596 7.99 -17.75 -1.75
CA LEU A 596 8.69 -18.37 -2.87
C LEU A 596 9.74 -19.37 -2.41
N LEU A 597 10.52 -19.02 -1.38
CA LEU A 597 11.55 -19.89 -0.81
C LEU A 597 10.94 -21.22 -0.34
N TRP A 598 9.88 -21.14 0.47
CA TRP A 598 9.25 -22.34 1.01
C TRP A 598 8.52 -23.15 -0.04
N GLU A 599 7.96 -22.52 -1.07
CA GLU A 599 7.42 -23.26 -2.22
C GLU A 599 8.50 -24.08 -2.94
N LEU A 600 9.66 -23.47 -3.23
CA LEU A 600 10.79 -24.14 -3.88
C LEU A 600 11.30 -25.32 -3.03
N VAL A 601 11.56 -25.09 -1.74
CA VAL A 601 12.12 -26.10 -0.82
C VAL A 601 11.14 -27.25 -0.60
N GLN A 602 9.88 -26.95 -0.28
CA GLN A 602 8.88 -27.99 -0.01
C GLN A 602 8.56 -28.81 -1.27
N LYS A 603 8.63 -28.21 -2.45
CA LYS A 603 8.47 -28.94 -3.73
C LYS A 603 9.65 -29.88 -3.98
N ALA A 604 10.89 -29.42 -3.81
CA ALA A 604 12.09 -30.23 -4.03
C ALA A 604 12.21 -31.40 -3.04
N GLU A 605 11.95 -31.15 -1.76
CA GLU A 605 12.07 -32.16 -0.70
C GLU A 605 10.79 -33.00 -0.52
N SER A 606 9.74 -32.76 -1.32
CA SER A 606 8.44 -33.43 -1.20
C SER A 606 7.84 -33.36 0.23
N ILE A 607 8.05 -32.25 0.93
CA ILE A 607 7.53 -32.02 2.29
C ILE A 607 6.01 -31.87 2.21
N ARG A 608 5.25 -32.62 3.03
CA ARG A 608 3.77 -32.65 3.03
C ARG A 608 3.18 -32.21 4.35
#